data_AF-A0A357TFV1-F1
#
_entry.id   AF-A0A357TFV1-F1
#
_cell.length_a   1.000
_cell.length_b   1.000
_cell.length_c   1.000
_cell.angle_alpha   90.00
_cell.angle_beta   90.00
_cell.angle_gamma   90.00
#
_symmetry.space_group_name_H-M   'P 1'
#
loop_
_entity.id
_entity.type
_entity.pdbx_description
1 polymer ?
#
loop_
_entity_poly.entity_id
_entity_poly.type
_entity_poly.pdbx_seq_one_letter_code
_entity_poly.pdbx_strand_id
1 'polypeptide(L)' 'MMKESMVETEVTYPFERDGKFVLIEQVPARVCSETGEQFFSPKTVEQIHNIIN' A
#
# COMPACT_ATOMS: atom_id res chain seq x y z
N MET A 1 21.86 -15.71 4.09
CA MET A 1 21.14 -14.43 4.13
C MET A 1 20.10 -14.49 3.03
N MET A 2 18.83 -14.71 3.37
CA MET A 2 17.75 -14.68 2.37
C MET A 2 17.62 -13.23 1.90
N LYS A 3 17.77 -13.01 0.60
CA LYS A 3 17.55 -11.71 -0.02
C LYS A 3 16.04 -11.60 -0.19
N GLU A 4 15.38 -10.84 0.66
CA GLU A 4 13.92 -10.61 0.58
C GLU A 4 13.55 -10.28 -0.87
N SER A 5 12.69 -11.12 -1.47
CA SER A 5 12.23 -10.91 -2.83
C SER A 5 11.12 -9.86 -2.82
N MET A 6 11.54 -8.62 -3.05
CA MET A 6 10.66 -7.45 -3.17
C MET A 6 10.14 -7.34 -4.61
N VAL A 7 8.82 -7.24 -4.77
CA VAL A 7 8.15 -7.11 -6.06
C VAL A 7 7.48 -5.74 -6.15
N GLU A 8 7.74 -5.00 -7.23
CA GLU A 8 6.99 -3.80 -7.57
C GLU A 8 5.65 -4.20 -8.17
N THR A 9 4.56 -3.78 -7.55
CA THR A 9 3.19 -4.12 -7.97
C THR A 9 2.20 -3.08 -7.47
N GLU A 10 0.97 -3.17 -7.94
CA GLU A 10 -0.15 -2.42 -7.40
C GLU A 10 -0.91 -3.26 -6.36
N VAL A 11 -1.42 -2.60 -5.31
CA VAL A 11 -2.18 -3.21 -4.22
C VAL A 11 -3.49 -2.46 -3.98
N THR A 12 -4.40 -3.09 -3.24
CA THR A 12 -5.57 -2.40 -2.67
C THR A 12 -5.22 -1.95 -1.27
N TYR A 13 -5.34 -0.65 -0.99
CA TYR A 13 -5.13 -0.06 0.33
C TYR A 13 -6.48 0.09 1.06
N PRO A 14 -6.77 -0.76 2.06
CA PRO A 14 -7.97 -0.63 2.87
C PRO A 14 -7.80 0.48 3.91
N PHE A 15 -8.83 1.31 4.05
CA PHE A 15 -8.89 2.36 5.06
C PHE A 15 -10.27 2.36 5.72
N GLU A 16 -10.31 2.36 7.05
CA GLU A 16 -11.54 2.48 7.82
C GLU A 16 -11.59 3.83 8.52
N ARG A 17 -12.70 4.56 8.36
CA ARG A 17 -12.97 5.82 9.06
C ARG A 17 -14.44 5.94 9.38
N ASP A 18 -14.75 6.24 10.64
CA ASP A 18 -16.12 6.43 11.13
C ASP A 18 -17.07 5.26 10.78
N GLY A 19 -16.56 4.02 10.84
CA GLY A 19 -17.31 2.81 10.50
C GLY A 19 -17.57 2.60 9.01
N LYS A 20 -16.96 3.41 8.13
CA LYS A 20 -16.98 3.23 6.68
C LYS A 20 -15.66 2.64 6.20
N PHE A 21 -15.75 1.62 5.36
CA PHE A 21 -14.61 1.02 4.67
C PHE A 21 -14.44 1.68 3.30
N VAL A 22 -13.25 2.22 3.07
CA VAL A 22 -12.79 2.75 1.78
C VAL A 22 -11.71 1.82 1.26
N LEU A 23 -11.83 1.43 -0.01
CA LEU A 23 -10.81 0.66 -0.72
C LEU A 23 -10.21 1.56 -1.80
N ILE A 24 -8.92 1.86 -1.67
CA ILE A 24 -8.17 2.57 -2.70
C ILE A 24 -7.45 1.51 -3.53
N GLU A 25 -7.89 1.32 -4.76
CA GLU A 25 -7.32 0.32 -5.67
C GLU A 25 -6.11 0.88 -6.42
N GLN A 26 -5.30 -0.01 -7.01
CA GLN A 26 -4.19 0.32 -7.89
C GLN A 26 -3.11 1.20 -7.24
N VAL A 27 -2.87 1.02 -5.94
CA VAL A 27 -1.85 1.79 -5.20
C VAL A 27 -0.47 1.20 -5.47
N PRO A 28 0.49 1.97 -6.02
CA PRO A 28 1.84 1.47 -6.28
C PRO A 28 2.58 1.16 -4.98
N ALA A 29 3.09 -0.06 -4.85
CA ALA A 29 3.83 -0.53 -3.68
C ALA A 29 5.00 -1.45 -4.07
N ARG A 30 5.95 -1.60 -3.16
CA ARG A 30 6.86 -2.75 -3.17
C ARG A 30 6.39 -3.74 -2.12
N VAL A 31 6.20 -4.99 -2.51
CA VAL A 31 5.68 -6.05 -1.64
C VAL A 31 6.74 -7.11 -1.41
N CYS A 32 6.99 -7.46 -0.15
CA CYS A 32 7.79 -8.64 0.17
C CYS A 32 6.99 -9.89 -0.17
N SER A 33 7.48 -10.69 -1.11
CA SER A 33 6.77 -11.91 -1.56
C SER A 33 6.68 -13.01 -0.49
N GLU A 34 7.52 -12.96 0.55
CA GLU A 34 7.54 -13.94 1.64
C GLU A 34 6.55 -13.57 2.75
N THR A 35 6.40 -12.28 3.07
CA THR A 35 5.61 -11.80 4.23
C THR A 35 4.35 -11.06 3.84
N GLY A 36 4.25 -10.57 2.61
CA GLY A 36 3.19 -9.68 2.16
C GLY A 36 3.34 -8.23 2.65
N GLU A 37 4.45 -7.89 3.31
CA GLU A 37 4.69 -6.52 3.80
C GLU A 37 4.77 -5.53 2.63
N GLN A 38 4.05 -4.40 2.76
CA GLN A 38 3.87 -3.42 1.70
C GLN A 38 4.60 -2.13 2.05
N PHE A 39 5.44 -1.65 1.15
CA PHE A 39 6.20 -0.42 1.29
C PHE A 39 5.75 0.59 0.25
N PHE A 40 5.42 1.80 0.71
CA PHE A 40 4.93 2.89 -0.13
C PHE A 40 5.97 4.00 -0.22
N SER A 41 6.07 4.64 -1.39
CA SER A 41 6.91 5.83 -1.54
C SER A 41 6.30 7.04 -0.81
N PRO A 42 7.08 8.05 -0.42
CA PRO A 42 6.53 9.28 0.16
C PRO A 42 5.44 9.92 -0.72
N LYS A 43 5.64 9.94 -2.05
CA LYS A 43 4.66 10.43 -3.00
C LYS A 43 3.35 9.63 -2.97
N THR A 44 3.44 8.31 -2.89
CA THR A 44 2.25 7.44 -2.80
C THR A 44 1.48 7.73 -1.50
N VAL A 45 2.21 7.91 -0.39
CA VAL A 45 1.61 8.25 0.91
C VAL A 45 0.91 9.61 0.85
N GLU A 46 1.53 10.63 0.25
CA GLU A 46 0.89 11.94 0.02
C GLU A 46 -0.40 11.83 -0.79
N GLN A 47 -0.41 11.00 -1.85
CA GLN A 47 -1.61 10.79 -2.68
C GLN A 47 -2.72 10.08 -1.91
N ILE A 48 -2.40 9.06 -1.12
CA ILE A 48 -3.36 8.40 -0.23
C ILE A 48 -3.95 9.44 0.74
N HIS A 49 -3.11 10.26 1.37
CA HIS A 49 -3.56 11.31 2.29
C HIS A 49 -4.52 12.30 1.63
N ASN A 50 -4.26 12.71 0.38
CA ASN A 50 -5.16 13.59 -0.36
C ASN A 50 -6.51 12.94 -0.75
N ILE A 51 -6.59 11.61 -0.76
CA ILE A 51 -7.85 10.88 -1.02
C ILE A 51 -8.68 10.77 0.27
N ILE A 52 -8.02 10.59 1.42
CA ILE A 52 -8.70 10.27 2.69
C ILE A 52 -9.00 11.50 3.59
N ASN A 53 -8.32 12.63 3.37
CA ASN A 53 -8.44 13.86 4.16
C ASN A 53 -9.22 14.95 3.40
#